data_AF-K9PJ05-F1
#
_entry.id   AF-K9PJ05-F1
#
_cell.length_a   1.000
_cell.length_b   1.000
_cell.length_c   1.000
_cell.angle_alpha   90.00
_cell.angle_beta   90.00
_cell.angle_gamma   90.00
#
_symmetry.space_group_name_H-M   'P 1'
#
loop_
_entity.id
_entity.type
_entity.pdbx_description
1 polymer ?
#
loop_
_entity_poly.entity_id
_entity_poly.type
_entity_poly.pdbx_seq_one_letter_code
_entity_poly.pdbx_strand_id
1 'polypeptide(L)' 'MTPLLATSPNTTPRLQQILDLIDRQAEAQGLAVPQIVEIEKLRSLSTGTFGKAWADLLDANNLQP' A
#
# COMPACT_ATOMS: atom_id res chain seq x y z
N MET A 1 0.21 -14.32 -26.45
CA MET A 1 -0.67 -14.50 -25.28
C MET A 1 0.11 -15.25 -24.23
N THR A 2 0.58 -14.56 -23.19
CA THR A 2 1.24 -15.18 -22.03
C THR A 2 1.21 -14.19 -20.88
N PRO A 3 0.67 -14.57 -19.71
CA PRO A 3 1.08 -13.98 -18.45
C PRO A 3 1.83 -15.06 -17.66
N LEU A 4 3.16 -14.93 -17.60
CA LEU A 4 3.93 -15.41 -16.46
C LEU A 4 4.09 -14.21 -15.55
N LEU A 5 3.64 -14.33 -14.30
CA LEU A 5 4.42 -14.00 -13.11
C LEU A 5 3.64 -14.47 -11.88
N ALA A 6 4.35 -15.19 -11.02
CA ALA A 6 3.82 -16.04 -9.98
C ALA A 6 3.03 -15.27 -8.91
N THR A 7 1.80 -15.72 -8.65
CA THR A 7 1.12 -15.50 -7.37
C THR A 7 1.90 -16.23 -6.28
N SER A 8 2.61 -15.50 -5.42
CA SER A 8 3.15 -16.03 -4.17
C SER A 8 2.01 -16.30 -3.19
N PRO A 9 1.66 -17.56 -2.85
CA PRO A 9 0.61 -17.84 -1.88
C PRO A 9 1.28 -18.05 -0.52
N ASN A 10 1.60 -16.96 0.17
CA ASN A 10 1.87 -17.07 1.60
C ASN A 10 1.39 -15.84 2.35
N THR A 11 0.14 -15.46 2.08
CA THR A 11 -0.55 -14.47 2.89
C THR A 11 -0.89 -15.13 4.21
N THR A 12 -0.19 -14.72 5.27
CA THR A 12 -0.52 -15.13 6.64
C THR A 12 -1.98 -14.76 6.89
N PRO A 13 -2.89 -15.71 7.17
CA PRO A 13 -4.34 -15.47 7.12
C PRO A 13 -4.83 -14.36 8.07
N ARG A 14 -4.07 -14.09 9.14
CA ARG A 14 -4.33 -12.96 10.05
C ARG A 14 -4.07 -11.59 9.42
N LEU A 15 -3.05 -11.48 8.57
CA LEU A 15 -2.71 -10.22 7.91
C LEU A 15 -3.81 -9.83 6.91
N GLN A 16 -4.35 -10.79 6.15
CA GLN A 16 -5.45 -10.51 5.22
C GLN A 16 -6.69 -10.01 5.94
N GLN A 17 -7.08 -10.64 7.06
CA GLN A 17 -8.25 -10.22 7.84
C GLN A 17 -8.11 -8.79 8.39
N ILE A 18 -6.90 -8.41 8.81
CA ILE A 18 -6.62 -7.06 9.29
C ILE A 18 -6.70 -6.05 8.13
N LEU A 19 -6.15 -6.40 6.96
CA LEU A 19 -6.24 -5.57 5.76
C LEU A 19 -7.69 -5.39 5.29
N ASP A 20 -8.48 -6.47 5.26
CA ASP A 20 -9.90 -6.43 4.89
C ASP A 20 -10.73 -5.56 5.86
N LEU A 21 -10.37 -5.53 7.15
CA LEU A 21 -10.99 -4.66 8.14
C LEU A 21 -10.66 -3.18 7.87
N ILE A 22 -9.40 -2.89 7.52
CA ILE A 22 -8.97 -1.54 7.16
C ILE A 22 -9.67 -1.07 5.88
N ASP A 23 -9.75 -1.92 4.86
CA ASP A 23 -10.42 -1.61 3.59
C ASP A 23 -11.91 -1.30 3.80
N ARG A 24 -12.64 -2.13 4.56
CA ARG A 24 -14.04 -1.86 4.89
C ARG A 24 -14.22 -0.56 5.66
N GLN A 25 -13.33 -0.27 6.59
CA GLN A 25 -13.39 0.93 7.41
C GLN A 25 -13.05 2.19 6.59
N ALA A 26 -12.14 2.07 5.62
CA ALA A 26 -11.79 3.13 4.68
C ALA A 26 -12.95 3.41 3.69
N GLU A 27 -13.56 2.37 3.14
CA GLU A 27 -14.76 2.49 2.29
C GLU A 27 -15.93 3.15 3.03
N ALA A 28 -16.20 2.72 4.26
CA ALA A 28 -17.27 3.29 5.10
C ALA A 28 -17.05 4.78 5.42
N GLN A 29 -15.81 5.24 5.44
CA GLN A 29 -15.45 6.64 5.68
C GLN A 29 -15.33 7.46 4.38
N GLY A 30 -15.56 6.85 3.21
CA GLY A 30 -15.29 7.49 1.90
C GLY A 30 -13.80 7.77 1.67
N LEU A 31 -12.94 7.14 2.46
CA LEU A 31 -11.49 7.19 2.39
C LEU A 31 -10.95 5.98 1.63
N ALA A 32 -11.75 5.36 0.77
CA ALA A 32 -11.30 4.30 -0.14
C ALA A 32 -10.20 4.90 -1.04
N VAL A 33 -8.96 4.85 -0.56
CA VAL A 33 -7.80 5.32 -1.28
C VAL A 33 -7.56 4.28 -2.37
N PRO A 34 -7.44 4.69 -3.65
CA PRO A 34 -7.01 3.79 -4.69
C PRO A 34 -5.76 3.03 -4.22
N GLN A 35 -5.73 1.70 -4.37
CA GLN A 35 -4.56 0.90 -3.97
C GLN A 35 -3.25 1.40 -4.61
N ILE A 36 -3.36 2.12 -5.73
CA ILE A 36 -2.31 2.96 -6.26
C ILE A 36 -2.31 4.25 -5.44
N VAL A 37 -1.66 4.21 -4.28
CA VAL A 37 -1.23 5.46 -3.68
C VAL A 37 -0.24 6.08 -4.67
N GLU A 38 -0.53 7.27 -5.18
CA GLU A 38 0.43 8.05 -5.96
C GLU A 38 1.67 8.28 -5.09
N ILE A 39 2.67 7.40 -5.21
CA ILE A 39 3.89 7.48 -4.40
C ILE A 39 4.57 8.83 -4.58
N GLU A 40 4.44 9.45 -5.76
CA GLU A 40 4.87 10.82 -6.00
C GLU A 40 4.20 11.84 -5.08
N LYS A 41 2.89 11.68 -4.83
CA LYS A 41 2.16 12.50 -3.86
C LYS A 41 2.69 12.28 -2.46
N LEU A 42 2.98 11.05 -2.06
CA LEU A 42 3.57 10.76 -0.75
C LEU A 42 4.97 11.35 -0.58
N ARG A 43 5.81 11.29 -1.63
CA ARG A 43 7.15 11.89 -1.63
C ARG A 43 7.10 13.42 -1.46
N SER A 44 6.04 14.05 -1.97
CA SER A 44 5.79 15.49 -1.86
C SER A 44 5.28 15.95 -0.50
N LEU A 45 4.84 15.03 0.37
CA LEU A 45 4.38 15.36 1.71
C LEU A 45 5.52 15.83 2.61
N SER A 46 5.18 16.66 3.60
CA SER A 46 6.14 17.12 4.59
C SER A 46 6.66 15.97 5.44
N THR A 47 7.92 16.10 5.87
CA THR A 47 8.58 15.20 6.82
C THR A 47 7.75 15.07 8.11
N GLY A 48 7.71 13.87 8.67
CA GLY A 48 6.93 13.55 9.87
C GLY A 48 5.48 13.11 9.61
N THR A 49 5.04 13.08 8.35
CA THR A 49 3.79 12.43 7.96
C THR A 49 4.02 10.93 7.70
N PHE A 50 3.00 10.11 7.98
CA PHE A 50 3.03 8.68 7.65
C PHE A 50 3.33 8.45 6.17
N GLY A 51 2.70 9.23 5.29
CA GLY A 51 2.91 9.11 3.84
C GLY A 51 4.35 9.38 3.41
N LYS A 52 4.99 10.44 3.92
CA LYS A 52 6.40 10.72 3.64
C LYS A 52 7.33 9.60 4.15
N ALA A 53 7.10 9.13 5.38
CA ALA A 53 7.88 8.03 5.95
C ALA A 53 7.73 6.72 5.16
N TRP A 54 6.53 6.45 4.64
CA TRP A 54 6.26 5.31 3.79
C TRP A 54 6.99 5.41 2.44
N ALA A 55 6.97 6.58 1.79
CA ALA A 55 7.72 6.82 0.58
C ALA A 55 9.23 6.68 0.79
N ASP A 56 9.75 7.24 1.89
CA ASP A 56 11.17 7.16 2.23
C ASP A 56 11.61 5.70 2.52
N LEU A 57 10.74 4.88 3.12
CA LEU A 57 10.98 3.46 3.33
C LEU A 57 11.05 2.69 2.01
N LEU A 58 10.14 2.96 1.07
CA LEU A 58 10.15 2.35 -0.26
C LEU A 58 11.42 2.72 -1.03
N ASP A 59 11.77 4.01 -1.04
CA ASP A 59 12.96 4.54 -1.71
C ASP A 59 14.25 3.94 -1.11
N ALA A 60 14.34 3.85 0.22
CA ALA A 60 15.49 3.26 0.91
C ALA A 60 15.71 1.76 0.58
N ASN A 61 14.64 1.04 0.23
CA ASN A 61 14.69 -0.38 -0.10
C ASN A 61 14.65 -0.66 -1.61
N ASN A 62 14.70 0.38 -2.46
CA ASN A 62 14.53 0.29 -3.93
C ASN A 62 13.25 -0.46 -4.33
N LEU A 63 12.19 -0.33 -3.52
CA LEU A 63 10.90 -0.95 -3.79
C LEU A 63 10.08 0.01 -4.66
N GLN A 64 9.72 -0.44 -5.85
CA GLN A 64 8.69 0.22 -6.64
C GLN A 64 7.32 -0.33 -6.21
N PRO A 65 6.32 0.54 -6.01
CA PRO A 65 4.97 0.14 -5.67
C PRO A 65 4.32 -0.74 -6.74
#